data_AF-A0A854X6D2-F1
#
_entry.id   AF-A0A854X6D2-F1
#
_cell.length_a   1.000
_cell.length_b   1.000
_cell.length_c   1.000
_cell.angle_alpha   90.00
_cell.angle_beta   90.00
_cell.angle_gamma   90.00
#
_symmetry.space_group_name_H-M   'P 1'
#
loop_
_entity.id
_entity.type
_entity.pdbx_description
1 polymer ?
#
loop_
_entity_poly.entity_id
_entity_poly.type
_entity_poly.pdbx_seq_one_letter_code
_entity_poly.pdbx_strand_id
1 'polypeptide(L)'
;MIMEADNDGEGREFDVAKLTANAVARIDVWPLIATGQRMWMRLTGTNANGTAYINDIAPGDPVTQPLIDRGYQNRGITQAAMKNLKDGSTLTIECKTTFNKSTNESEAVAFDVRTYTIKALEDVRPDITRVEDSKGNEILPGATTVDTSIKLKGKGAKGQKVHIKDGTTVKGTADVDPQSGDWEFPLTGLSADTHSFTATAQYGSGVVSDPRIVVVTAPTAPTITRAEDSKGNEILPGATTTDTSITLKGKGAKGQKVLIKDGNTDKGTADVDPLSGDWVFPVAGLTVASHSFTATALYGSGAVSGPRIVGVGIIEDFSSYPPGRALRNAGEFMEGTKTKVTLNATLGAASSNHGVFMRTAPQILIGATYTRTSPNIIAYSLALKQGSAKSVLLNGKFVGWTTGNGHLKLEFRRNDVVVDSIVLYEGPFNNEIPMDRELSPVNGQAFDTLKFEQKGLTSQEHLTTLNLTKVTFKN
;
A
#
# COMPACT_ATOMS: atom_id res chain seq x y z
N MET A 1 -54.45 31.21 22.75
CA MET A 1 -53.21 30.98 21.96
C MET A 1 -51.96 31.25 22.78
N ILE A 2 -50.76 30.93 22.26
CA ILE A 2 -49.46 31.41 22.76
C ILE A 2 -49.00 32.49 21.78
N MET A 3 -48.74 33.71 22.26
CA MET A 3 -48.48 34.87 21.40
C MET A 3 -47.18 34.73 20.59
N GLU A 4 -46.20 34.01 21.11
CA GLU A 4 -44.88 33.81 20.47
C GLU A 4 -44.85 32.62 19.50
N ALA A 5 -45.97 31.91 19.32
CA ALA A 5 -46.11 30.93 18.24
C ALA A 5 -46.28 31.66 16.88
N ASP A 6 -46.15 30.92 15.78
CA ASP A 6 -46.22 31.51 14.44
C ASP A 6 -47.51 32.33 14.23
N ASN A 7 -47.45 33.34 13.36
CA ASN A 7 -48.58 34.20 13.03
C ASN A 7 -49.28 34.79 14.28
N ASP A 8 -48.48 35.32 15.21
CA ASP A 8 -48.93 35.93 16.48
C ASP A 8 -49.80 34.99 17.35
N GLY A 9 -49.59 33.69 17.25
CA GLY A 9 -50.31 32.65 17.99
C GLY A 9 -51.41 31.94 17.22
N GLU A 10 -51.77 32.43 16.04
CA GLU A 10 -52.73 31.78 15.14
C GLU A 10 -52.12 30.68 14.26
N GLY A 11 -50.81 30.52 14.39
CA GLY A 11 -50.00 29.48 13.79
C GLY A 11 -50.09 28.10 14.42
N ARG A 12 -49.48 27.12 13.76
CA ARG A 12 -49.36 25.75 14.29
C ARG A 12 -47.98 25.45 14.85
N GLU A 13 -46.98 26.29 14.60
CA GLU A 13 -45.61 26.05 15.06
C GLU A 13 -45.26 26.97 16.23
N PHE A 14 -44.53 26.42 17.21
CA PHE A 14 -43.98 27.21 18.31
C PHE A 14 -42.48 26.96 18.44
N ASP A 15 -41.69 27.93 17.99
CA ASP A 15 -40.23 27.91 18.01
C ASP A 15 -39.70 28.36 19.37
N VAL A 16 -39.51 27.38 20.25
CA VAL A 16 -39.01 27.61 21.60
C VAL A 16 -37.50 27.85 21.64
N ALA A 17 -36.76 27.46 20.59
CA ALA A 17 -35.33 27.75 20.47
C ALA A 17 -35.08 29.26 20.40
N LYS A 18 -35.94 29.99 19.66
CA LYS A 18 -35.87 31.45 19.50
C LYS A 18 -36.39 32.27 20.66
N LEU A 19 -37.03 31.67 21.67
CA LEU A 19 -37.53 32.41 22.82
C LEU A 19 -36.40 33.13 23.55
N THR A 20 -36.53 34.44 23.70
CA THR A 20 -35.61 35.29 24.48
C THR A 20 -36.17 35.71 25.84
N ALA A 21 -37.47 35.51 26.06
CA ALA A 21 -38.19 35.81 27.30
C ALA A 21 -39.26 34.75 27.60
N ASN A 22 -40.01 34.92 28.69
CA ASN A 22 -41.18 34.10 29.01
C ASN A 22 -42.24 34.23 27.91
N ALA A 23 -42.87 33.11 27.56
CA ALA A 23 -43.97 33.09 26.61
C ALA A 23 -45.28 33.55 27.26
N VAL A 24 -46.24 33.99 26.46
CA VAL A 24 -47.53 34.50 26.93
C VAL A 24 -48.66 33.66 26.35
N ALA A 25 -49.37 32.93 27.21
CA ALA A 25 -50.66 32.35 26.87
C ALA A 25 -51.75 33.40 27.03
N ARG A 26 -52.56 33.57 25.98
CA ARG A 26 -53.71 34.48 25.95
C ARG A 26 -55.01 33.70 25.77
N ILE A 27 -56.02 34.08 26.54
CA ILE A 27 -57.42 33.76 26.32
C ILE A 27 -58.20 35.06 26.15
N ASP A 28 -58.96 35.18 25.06
CA ASP A 28 -59.82 36.33 24.82
C ASP A 28 -61.15 36.16 25.56
N VAL A 29 -61.91 37.25 25.69
CA VAL A 29 -63.27 37.19 26.23
C VAL A 29 -64.17 36.31 25.35
N TRP A 30 -65.08 35.59 26.00
CA TRP A 30 -66.03 34.69 25.34
C TRP A 30 -67.48 35.20 25.49
N PRO A 31 -68.41 34.73 24.65
CA PRO A 31 -69.83 35.03 24.80
C PRO A 31 -70.34 34.69 26.20
N LEU A 32 -71.16 35.57 26.78
CA LEU A 32 -71.72 35.42 28.15
C LEU A 32 -70.67 35.44 29.26
N ILE A 33 -69.48 36.00 29.01
CA ILE A 33 -68.50 36.22 30.07
C ILE A 33 -69.07 37.13 31.16
N ALA A 34 -68.88 36.75 32.42
CA ALA A 34 -69.35 37.51 33.57
C ALA A 34 -68.40 37.41 34.76
N THR A 35 -68.36 38.46 35.58
CA THR A 35 -67.53 38.48 36.79
C THR A 35 -67.89 37.34 37.74
N GLY A 36 -66.85 36.68 38.25
CA GLY A 36 -66.96 35.53 39.15
C GLY A 36 -67.14 34.17 38.48
N GLN A 37 -67.33 34.09 37.15
CA GLN A 37 -67.14 32.82 36.43
C GLN A 37 -65.73 32.27 36.70
N ARG A 38 -65.54 30.95 36.70
CA ARG A 38 -64.21 30.36 36.86
C ARG A 38 -63.64 29.97 35.52
N MET A 39 -62.35 30.18 35.32
CA MET A 39 -61.65 29.77 34.10
C MET A 39 -60.47 28.85 34.44
N TRP A 40 -60.29 27.82 33.61
CA TRP A 40 -59.15 26.93 33.63
C TRP A 40 -58.33 27.11 32.37
N MET A 41 -57.01 27.20 32.52
CA MET A 41 -56.07 27.15 31.39
C MET A 41 -54.95 26.17 31.73
N ARG A 42 -54.85 25.09 30.96
CA ARG A 42 -53.87 24.01 31.14
C ARG A 42 -53.06 23.82 29.87
N LEU A 43 -51.74 23.78 30.01
CA LEU A 43 -50.83 23.35 28.96
C LEU A 43 -50.44 21.90 29.17
N THR A 44 -50.48 21.10 28.10
CA THR A 44 -50.05 19.70 28.12
C THR A 44 -49.09 19.44 26.97
N GLY A 45 -47.95 18.82 27.23
CA GLY A 45 -46.94 18.52 26.23
C GLY A 45 -45.97 17.43 26.68
N THR A 46 -44.78 17.37 26.07
CA THR A 46 -43.72 16.40 26.40
C THR A 46 -42.40 17.13 26.64
N ASN A 47 -41.74 16.84 27.77
CA ASN A 47 -40.41 17.32 28.08
C ASN A 47 -39.34 16.60 27.23
N ALA A 48 -38.17 17.20 27.07
CA ALA A 48 -37.05 16.66 26.28
C ALA A 48 -36.61 15.24 26.73
N ASN A 49 -36.76 14.92 28.01
CA ASN A 49 -36.50 13.59 28.57
C ASN A 49 -37.63 12.56 28.34
N GLY A 50 -38.72 12.95 27.66
CA GLY A 50 -39.88 12.12 27.37
C GLY A 50 -40.98 12.10 28.42
N THR A 51 -40.83 12.78 29.56
CA THR A 51 -41.90 12.86 30.56
C THR A 51 -43.00 13.83 30.14
N ALA A 52 -44.22 13.65 30.67
CA ALA A 52 -45.32 14.58 30.42
C ALA A 52 -45.01 15.96 30.99
N TYR A 53 -45.29 17.00 30.21
CA TYR A 53 -45.34 18.39 30.66
C TYR A 53 -46.80 18.76 30.93
N ILE A 54 -47.10 19.22 32.14
CA ILE A 54 -48.42 19.73 32.53
C ILE A 54 -48.20 21.03 33.29
N ASN A 55 -48.89 22.10 32.90
CA ASN A 55 -48.81 23.39 33.56
C ASN A 55 -50.17 24.08 33.62
N ASP A 56 -50.71 24.19 34.84
CA ASP A 56 -51.96 24.87 35.14
C ASP A 56 -51.68 26.35 35.42
N ILE A 57 -51.89 27.17 34.39
CA ILE A 57 -51.57 28.61 34.43
C ILE A 57 -52.74 29.48 34.90
N ALA A 58 -53.94 28.91 34.99
CA ALA A 58 -55.10 29.52 35.64
C ALA A 58 -55.96 28.41 36.24
N PRO A 59 -55.68 27.87 37.44
CA PRO A 59 -56.43 26.76 38.02
C PRO A 59 -57.75 27.24 38.67
N GLY A 60 -58.78 27.52 37.88
CA GLY A 60 -60.08 27.97 38.38
C GLY A 60 -60.06 29.46 38.81
N ASP A 61 -59.24 30.26 38.15
CA ASP A 61 -59.12 31.69 38.40
C ASP A 61 -60.48 32.37 38.17
N PRO A 62 -60.89 33.33 39.03
CA PRO A 62 -62.12 34.06 38.82
C PRO A 62 -61.96 35.06 37.66
N VAL A 63 -62.98 35.16 36.81
CA VAL A 63 -63.12 36.25 35.85
C VAL A 63 -63.33 37.55 36.62
N THR A 64 -62.47 38.53 36.38
CA THR A 64 -62.51 39.84 37.02
C THR A 64 -62.98 40.93 36.06
N GLN A 65 -63.50 42.04 36.58
CA GLN A 65 -63.92 43.17 35.74
C GLN A 65 -62.79 43.70 34.84
N PRO A 66 -61.54 43.88 35.33
CA PRO A 66 -60.45 44.33 34.48
C PRO A 66 -60.10 43.39 33.31
N LEU A 67 -60.36 42.09 33.44
CA LEU A 67 -60.22 41.13 32.33
C LEU A 67 -61.26 41.41 31.25
N ILE A 68 -62.52 41.57 31.65
CA ILE A 68 -63.65 41.86 30.75
C ILE A 68 -63.39 43.18 30.01
N ASP A 69 -63.01 44.23 30.74
CA ASP A 69 -62.76 45.56 30.16
C ASP A 69 -61.60 45.53 29.16
N ARG A 70 -60.58 44.70 29.41
CA ARG A 70 -59.42 44.56 28.50
C ARG A 70 -59.72 43.69 27.28
N GLY A 71 -60.71 42.81 27.36
CA GLY A 71 -61.06 41.87 26.29
C GLY A 71 -60.19 40.60 26.25
N TYR A 72 -59.20 40.46 27.14
CA TYR A 72 -58.36 39.27 27.20
C TYR A 72 -57.67 39.10 28.56
N GLN A 73 -57.20 37.89 28.82
CA GLN A 73 -56.29 37.57 29.92
C GLN A 73 -55.01 36.93 29.43
N ASN A 74 -53.89 37.48 29.88
CA ASN A 74 -52.55 36.95 29.63
C ASN A 74 -52.05 36.18 30.85
N ARG A 75 -51.29 35.11 30.59
CA ARG A 75 -50.59 34.29 31.58
C ARG A 75 -49.18 34.02 31.08
N GLY A 76 -48.19 34.33 31.91
CA GLY A 76 -46.80 34.06 31.61
C GLY A 76 -46.47 32.58 31.77
N ILE A 77 -45.67 32.04 30.86
CA ILE A 77 -45.10 30.70 30.91
C ILE A 77 -43.59 30.85 30.88
N THR A 78 -42.89 30.17 31.80
CA THR A 78 -41.45 30.39 31.94
C THR A 78 -40.69 29.94 30.68
N GLN A 79 -39.73 30.75 30.26
CA GLN A 79 -38.85 30.42 29.12
C GLN A 79 -38.17 29.06 29.33
N ALA A 80 -37.69 28.80 30.55
CA ALA A 80 -37.02 27.55 30.89
C ALA A 80 -37.93 26.32 30.68
N ALA A 81 -39.22 26.41 31.02
CA ALA A 81 -40.16 25.32 30.78
C ALA A 81 -40.38 25.09 29.28
N MET A 82 -40.53 26.16 28.50
CA MET A 82 -40.72 26.05 27.04
C MET A 82 -39.49 25.49 26.35
N LYS A 83 -38.29 25.91 26.75
CA LYS A 83 -37.02 25.37 26.23
C LYS A 83 -36.74 23.92 26.64
N ASN A 84 -37.44 23.40 27.64
CA ASN A 84 -37.34 22.00 28.04
C ASN A 84 -38.33 21.09 27.30
N LEU A 85 -39.16 21.62 26.39
CA LEU A 85 -40.07 20.80 25.60
C LEU A 85 -39.31 20.02 24.52
N LYS A 86 -39.81 18.83 24.20
CA LYS A 86 -39.22 17.94 23.20
C LYS A 86 -39.47 18.47 21.80
N ASP A 87 -38.42 18.56 21.00
CA ASP A 87 -38.50 18.93 19.58
C ASP A 87 -39.46 18.00 18.80
N GLY A 88 -40.27 18.57 17.91
CA GLY A 88 -41.29 17.89 17.13
C GLY A 88 -42.49 17.37 17.94
N SER A 89 -42.50 17.50 19.27
CA SER A 89 -43.63 17.07 20.09
C SER A 89 -44.79 18.07 20.05
N THR A 90 -45.95 17.62 20.49
CA THR A 90 -47.16 18.43 20.56
C THR A 90 -47.23 19.17 21.90
N LEU A 91 -47.61 20.45 21.87
CA LEU A 91 -48.06 21.23 23.01
C LEU A 91 -49.50 21.68 22.79
N THR A 92 -50.40 21.34 23.71
CA THR A 92 -51.81 21.75 23.66
C THR A 92 -52.13 22.76 24.75
N ILE A 93 -53.03 23.70 24.47
CA ILE A 93 -53.65 24.59 25.45
C ILE A 93 -55.13 24.27 25.50
N GLU A 94 -55.58 23.80 26.65
CA GLU A 94 -56.99 23.57 26.95
C GLU A 94 -57.50 24.72 27.83
N CYS A 95 -58.62 25.31 27.43
CA CYS A 95 -59.29 26.36 28.20
C CYS A 95 -60.70 25.92 28.55
N LYS A 96 -61.14 26.12 29.79
CA LYS A 96 -62.52 25.79 30.24
C LYS A 96 -63.10 26.92 31.06
N THR A 97 -64.43 27.02 31.13
CA THR A 97 -65.10 27.94 32.05
C THR A 97 -66.39 27.39 32.66
N THR A 98 -66.72 27.79 33.89
CA THR A 98 -68.03 27.55 34.49
C THR A 98 -68.92 28.80 34.37
N PHE A 99 -70.01 28.67 33.62
CA PHE A 99 -71.00 29.76 33.47
C PHE A 99 -71.79 30.00 34.76
N ASN A 100 -72.01 28.95 35.56
CA ASN A 100 -72.69 29.00 36.85
C ASN A 100 -71.81 29.48 38.01
N LYS A 101 -70.56 29.91 37.73
CA LYS A 101 -69.56 30.37 38.72
C LYS A 101 -69.09 29.29 39.71
N SER A 102 -69.40 28.03 39.45
CA SER A 102 -68.93 26.90 40.25
C SER A 102 -67.40 26.82 40.25
N THR A 103 -66.81 26.46 41.38
CA THR A 103 -65.37 26.18 41.51
C THR A 103 -65.02 24.75 41.12
N ASN A 104 -66.02 23.93 40.77
CA ASN A 104 -65.83 22.54 40.35
C ASN A 104 -65.48 22.48 38.85
N GLU A 105 -64.25 22.06 38.51
CA GLU A 105 -63.79 21.97 37.11
C GLU A 105 -64.64 20.98 36.28
N SER A 106 -65.24 19.96 36.91
CA SER A 106 -66.08 18.99 36.19
C SER A 106 -67.38 19.58 35.62
N GLU A 107 -67.79 20.76 36.10
CA GLU A 107 -68.93 21.52 35.58
C GLU A 107 -68.50 22.53 34.49
N ALA A 108 -67.20 22.63 34.21
CA ALA A 108 -66.66 23.59 33.26
C ALA A 108 -66.88 23.12 31.81
N VAL A 109 -67.28 24.05 30.96
CA VAL A 109 -67.38 23.84 29.51
C VAL A 109 -66.01 24.11 28.89
N ALA A 110 -65.51 23.16 28.10
CA ALA A 110 -64.25 23.31 27.37
C ALA A 110 -64.44 24.11 26.07
N PHE A 111 -63.47 24.94 25.77
CA PHE A 111 -63.31 25.59 24.46
C PHE A 111 -62.47 24.71 23.53
N ASP A 112 -62.38 25.12 22.26
CA ASP A 112 -61.51 24.44 21.29
C ASP A 112 -60.06 24.41 21.76
N VAL A 113 -59.47 23.22 21.72
CA VAL A 113 -58.07 23.01 22.11
C VAL A 113 -57.15 23.59 21.04
N ARG A 114 -56.22 24.43 21.47
CA ARG A 114 -55.18 24.94 20.59
C ARG A 114 -53.95 24.04 20.63
N THR A 115 -53.41 23.68 19.47
CA THR A 115 -52.34 22.70 19.34
C THR A 115 -51.17 23.28 18.56
N TYR A 116 -49.96 23.16 19.11
CA TYR A 116 -48.70 23.56 18.48
C TYR A 116 -47.75 22.37 18.33
N THR A 117 -46.96 22.39 17.27
CA THR A 117 -45.76 21.56 17.12
C THR A 117 -44.56 22.35 17.62
N ILE A 118 -43.80 21.76 18.54
CA ILE A 118 -42.63 22.39 19.14
C ILE A 118 -41.43 22.33 18.19
N LYS A 119 -40.77 23.46 17.97
CA LYS A 119 -39.45 23.57 17.35
C LYS A 119 -38.44 23.99 18.42
N ALA A 120 -37.71 23.02 18.95
CA ALA A 120 -36.72 23.21 20.02
C ALA A 120 -35.26 23.11 19.54
N LEU A 121 -35.03 22.62 18.32
CA LEU A 121 -33.69 22.53 17.71
C LEU A 121 -33.59 23.43 16.47
N GLU A 122 -32.50 24.19 16.37
CA GLU A 122 -32.22 25.02 15.20
C GLU A 122 -31.83 24.18 13.98
N ASP A 123 -32.22 24.65 12.79
CA ASP A 123 -31.82 24.09 11.50
C ASP A 123 -30.39 24.48 11.14
N VAL A 124 -29.42 23.82 11.79
CA VAL A 124 -28.01 23.93 11.42
C VAL A 124 -27.69 22.89 10.34
N ARG A 125 -27.47 23.34 9.11
CA ARG A 125 -27.01 22.45 8.03
C ARG A 125 -25.67 21.80 8.41
N PRO A 126 -25.57 20.46 8.42
CA PRO A 126 -24.29 19.79 8.54
C PRO A 126 -23.37 20.15 7.37
N ASP A 127 -22.07 20.09 7.60
CA ASP A 127 -21.08 20.27 6.54
C ASP A 127 -19.98 19.21 6.64
N ILE A 128 -19.43 18.77 5.52
CA ILE A 128 -18.26 17.90 5.43
C ILE A 128 -17.06 18.78 5.05
N THR A 129 -16.39 19.30 6.07
CA THR A 129 -15.34 20.30 5.91
C THR A 129 -14.04 19.68 5.37
N ARG A 130 -13.71 18.45 5.78
CA ARG A 130 -12.43 17.81 5.43
C ARG A 130 -12.57 16.30 5.24
N VAL A 131 -11.73 15.76 4.36
CA VAL A 131 -11.56 14.32 4.18
C VAL A 131 -10.07 14.01 4.27
N GLU A 132 -9.71 13.00 5.06
CA GLU A 132 -8.33 12.55 5.20
C GLU A 132 -8.20 11.09 4.74
N ASP A 133 -7.08 10.75 4.09
CA ASP A 133 -6.69 9.37 3.79
C ASP A 133 -6.25 8.61 5.06
N SER A 134 -5.87 7.34 4.90
CA SER A 134 -5.41 6.50 6.02
C SER A 134 -4.12 7.00 6.71
N LYS A 135 -3.38 7.91 6.06
CA LYS A 135 -2.13 8.51 6.53
C LYS A 135 -2.32 9.93 7.10
N GLY A 136 -3.54 10.47 7.06
CA GLY A 136 -3.87 11.81 7.52
C GLY A 136 -3.65 12.93 6.49
N ASN A 137 -3.37 12.60 5.23
CA ASN A 137 -3.29 13.61 4.18
C ASN A 137 -4.69 14.00 3.72
N GLU A 138 -4.88 15.27 3.41
CA GLU A 138 -6.17 15.76 2.96
C GLU A 138 -6.48 15.34 1.51
N ILE A 139 -7.70 14.85 1.31
CA ILE A 139 -8.29 14.60 -0.01
C ILE A 139 -9.20 15.78 -0.35
N LEU A 140 -8.75 16.61 -1.30
CA LEU A 140 -9.52 17.76 -1.79
C LEU A 140 -10.81 17.31 -2.50
N PRO A 141 -11.86 18.15 -2.56
CA PRO A 141 -13.10 17.82 -3.25
C PRO A 141 -12.85 17.36 -4.70
N GLY A 142 -13.36 16.18 -5.06
CA GLY A 142 -13.21 15.60 -6.41
C GLY A 142 -11.82 15.03 -6.72
N ALA A 143 -10.87 15.08 -5.77
CA ALA A 143 -9.56 14.46 -5.94
C ALA A 143 -9.66 12.92 -5.93
N THR A 144 -8.67 12.28 -6.54
CA THR A 144 -8.54 10.83 -6.59
C THR A 144 -7.67 10.32 -5.45
N THR A 145 -8.01 9.16 -4.90
CA THR A 145 -7.16 8.42 -3.95
C THR A 145 -7.10 6.94 -4.32
N VAL A 146 -6.08 6.24 -3.83
CA VAL A 146 -5.99 4.77 -3.85
C VAL A 146 -6.30 4.16 -2.48
N ASP A 147 -6.49 5.00 -1.46
CA ASP A 147 -6.85 4.56 -0.12
C ASP A 147 -8.33 4.16 -0.06
N THR A 148 -8.57 2.92 0.37
CA THR A 148 -9.93 2.38 0.59
C THR A 148 -10.47 2.71 1.98
N SER A 149 -9.73 3.48 2.77
CA SER A 149 -10.08 3.93 4.11
C SER A 149 -9.85 5.43 4.22
N ILE A 150 -10.88 6.15 4.67
CA ILE A 150 -10.85 7.60 4.81
C ILE A 150 -11.47 8.02 6.14
N LYS A 151 -11.22 9.26 6.55
CA LYS A 151 -11.90 9.91 7.67
C LYS A 151 -12.59 11.17 7.18
N LEU A 152 -13.90 11.23 7.35
CA LEU A 152 -14.68 12.45 7.14
C LEU A 152 -14.65 13.29 8.42
N LYS A 153 -14.49 14.61 8.28
CA LYS A 153 -14.65 15.58 9.35
C LYS A 153 -15.62 16.66 8.92
N GLY A 154 -16.35 17.19 9.88
CA GLY A 154 -17.38 18.17 9.57
C GLY A 154 -17.94 18.91 10.76
N LYS A 155 -18.97 19.72 10.47
CA LYS A 155 -19.70 20.51 11.46
C LYS A 155 -21.18 20.12 11.49
N GLY A 156 -21.84 20.36 12.63
CA GLY A 156 -23.29 20.21 12.81
C GLY A 156 -23.80 20.94 14.04
N ALA A 157 -25.09 20.79 14.36
CA ALA A 157 -25.65 21.32 15.61
C ALA A 157 -25.00 20.65 16.82
N LYS A 158 -24.53 21.46 17.77
CA LYS A 158 -23.80 20.98 18.96
C LYS A 158 -24.60 19.96 19.76
N GLY A 159 -23.97 18.84 20.10
CA GLY A 159 -24.55 17.78 20.93
C GLY A 159 -25.62 16.95 20.23
N GLN A 160 -25.79 17.15 18.91
CA GLN A 160 -26.70 16.39 18.08
C GLN A 160 -25.96 15.27 17.32
N LYS A 161 -26.68 14.59 16.42
CA LYS A 161 -26.14 13.53 15.58
C LYS A 161 -26.34 13.84 14.10
N VAL A 162 -25.42 13.38 13.26
CA VAL A 162 -25.54 13.43 11.80
C VAL A 162 -25.44 12.02 11.23
N HIS A 163 -26.24 11.75 10.21
CA HIS A 163 -26.30 10.47 9.52
C HIS A 163 -25.49 10.55 8.22
N ILE A 164 -24.46 9.73 8.10
CA ILE A 164 -23.53 9.73 6.98
C ILE A 164 -23.99 8.75 5.91
N LYS A 165 -24.10 9.23 4.68
CA LYS A 165 -24.45 8.44 3.49
C LYS A 165 -23.37 8.53 2.43
N ASP A 166 -23.30 7.49 1.62
CA ASP A 166 -22.53 7.40 0.38
C ASP A 166 -23.50 7.12 -0.77
N GLY A 167 -23.79 8.15 -1.57
CA GLY A 167 -24.96 8.16 -2.44
C GLY A 167 -26.25 7.99 -1.63
N THR A 168 -27.00 6.93 -1.92
CA THR A 168 -28.22 6.57 -1.16
C THR A 168 -27.96 5.62 0.01
N THR A 169 -26.75 5.07 0.12
CA THR A 169 -26.42 4.03 1.11
C THR A 169 -26.02 4.64 2.44
N VAL A 170 -26.66 4.19 3.51
CA VAL A 170 -26.31 4.58 4.88
C VAL A 170 -24.97 3.94 5.28
N LYS A 171 -24.04 4.76 5.77
CA LYS A 171 -22.77 4.28 6.32
C LYS A 171 -22.74 4.29 7.85
N GLY A 172 -23.49 5.18 8.48
CA GLY A 172 -23.64 5.21 9.93
C GLY A 172 -24.03 6.59 10.46
N THR A 173 -23.80 6.79 11.76
CA THR A 173 -24.11 8.04 12.45
C THR A 173 -22.86 8.56 13.16
N ALA A 174 -22.60 9.86 13.05
CA ALA A 174 -21.55 10.56 13.78
C ALA A 174 -22.17 11.45 14.87
N ASP A 175 -21.55 11.47 16.05
CA ASP A 175 -21.92 12.36 17.15
C ASP A 175 -21.24 13.72 16.95
N VAL A 176 -22.00 14.80 17.11
CA VAL A 176 -21.52 16.17 17.01
C VAL A 176 -21.11 16.66 18.39
N ASP A 177 -19.88 17.12 18.52
CA ASP A 177 -19.31 17.60 19.76
C ASP A 177 -20.18 18.72 20.37
N PRO A 178 -20.57 18.62 21.66
CA PRO A 178 -21.47 19.57 22.31
C PRO A 178 -20.86 20.95 22.56
N GLN A 179 -19.53 21.12 22.41
CA GLN A 179 -18.84 22.40 22.61
C GLN A 179 -18.45 23.04 21.29
N SER A 180 -17.78 22.30 20.41
CA SER A 180 -17.19 22.83 19.18
C SER A 180 -18.10 22.69 17.95
N GLY A 181 -19.08 21.79 18.02
CA GLY A 181 -19.92 21.44 16.87
C GLY A 181 -19.22 20.59 15.82
N ASP A 182 -18.02 20.06 16.11
CA ASP A 182 -17.27 19.18 15.21
C ASP A 182 -17.74 17.74 15.29
N TRP A 183 -17.63 17.00 14.19
CA TRP A 183 -17.78 15.55 14.17
C TRP A 183 -16.71 14.92 13.28
N GLU A 184 -16.37 13.66 13.57
CA GLU A 184 -15.52 12.82 12.73
C GLU A 184 -16.21 11.48 12.45
N PHE A 185 -16.00 10.91 11.27
CA PHE A 185 -16.54 9.61 10.90
C PHE A 185 -15.54 8.80 10.05
N PRO A 186 -15.01 7.67 10.55
CA PRO A 186 -14.13 6.80 9.77
C PRO A 186 -14.93 5.91 8.81
N LEU A 187 -14.37 5.66 7.63
CA LEU A 187 -14.87 4.75 6.62
C LEU A 187 -13.76 3.81 6.19
N THR A 188 -14.09 2.54 5.97
CA THR A 188 -13.17 1.51 5.48
C THR A 188 -13.84 0.66 4.41
N GLY A 189 -13.04 0.01 3.56
CA GLY A 189 -13.54 -0.89 2.52
C GLY A 189 -14.27 -0.19 1.39
N LEU A 190 -13.89 1.05 1.06
CA LEU A 190 -14.38 1.72 -0.15
C LEU A 190 -13.92 0.97 -1.41
N SER A 191 -14.85 0.77 -2.34
CA SER A 191 -14.58 0.20 -3.66
C SER A 191 -13.84 1.21 -4.54
N ALA A 192 -13.20 0.75 -5.61
CA ALA A 192 -12.69 1.65 -6.64
C ALA A 192 -13.85 2.26 -7.45
N ASP A 193 -14.42 3.34 -6.95
CA ASP A 193 -15.53 4.06 -7.56
C ASP A 193 -15.54 5.55 -7.14
N THR A 194 -16.43 6.33 -7.74
CA THR A 194 -16.77 7.66 -7.26
C THR A 194 -17.75 7.56 -6.09
N HIS A 195 -17.31 8.03 -4.93
CA HIS A 195 -18.11 8.11 -3.71
C HIS A 195 -18.63 9.53 -3.51
N SER A 196 -19.90 9.65 -3.12
CA SER A 196 -20.57 10.94 -2.89
C SER A 196 -21.10 10.98 -1.47
N PHE A 197 -20.28 11.51 -0.55
CA PHE A 197 -20.63 11.54 0.86
C PHE A 197 -21.53 12.72 1.20
N THR A 198 -22.59 12.46 1.97
CA THR A 198 -23.45 13.50 2.54
C THR A 198 -23.68 13.25 4.03
N ALA A 199 -23.83 14.33 4.78
CA ALA A 199 -24.24 14.30 6.18
C ALA A 199 -25.67 14.83 6.30
N THR A 200 -26.58 14.01 6.81
CA THR A 200 -27.98 14.39 7.06
C THR A 200 -28.18 14.69 8.54
N ALA A 201 -28.72 15.86 8.88
CA ALA A 201 -29.05 16.19 10.27
C ALA A 201 -30.07 15.19 10.84
N GLN A 202 -29.84 14.67 12.04
CA GLN A 202 -30.84 13.92 12.81
C GLN A 202 -31.57 14.84 13.82
N TYR A 203 -31.68 16.12 13.49
CA TYR A 203 -32.22 17.19 14.30
C TYR A 203 -32.88 18.25 13.39
N GLY A 204 -33.73 19.10 13.98
CA GLY A 204 -34.48 20.10 13.24
C GLY A 204 -35.30 19.46 12.11
N SER A 205 -35.30 20.10 10.95
CA SER A 205 -35.97 19.64 9.73
C SER A 205 -35.22 18.55 8.96
N GLY A 206 -34.07 18.09 9.45
CA GLY A 206 -33.30 17.02 8.81
C GLY A 206 -32.55 17.44 7.55
N VAL A 207 -32.10 18.70 7.49
CA VAL A 207 -31.31 19.27 6.37
C VAL A 207 -30.08 18.41 6.03
N VAL A 208 -29.77 18.33 4.73
CA VAL A 208 -28.63 17.57 4.19
C VAL A 208 -27.50 18.53 3.80
N SER A 209 -26.25 18.12 4.02
CA SER A 209 -25.05 18.84 3.54
C SER A 209 -24.97 18.85 2.02
N ASP A 210 -24.11 19.72 1.48
CA ASP A 210 -23.62 19.55 0.11
C ASP A 210 -22.81 18.24 0.00
N PRO A 211 -22.76 17.59 -1.18
CA PRO A 211 -22.03 16.36 -1.36
C PRO A 211 -20.52 16.59 -1.39
N ARG A 212 -19.76 15.75 -0.66
CA ARG A 212 -18.31 15.66 -0.75
C ARG A 212 -17.92 14.47 -1.64
N ILE A 213 -17.42 14.77 -2.83
CA ILE A 213 -16.98 13.76 -3.79
C ILE A 213 -15.55 13.30 -3.50
N VAL A 214 -15.35 11.99 -3.49
CA VAL A 214 -14.04 11.32 -3.42
C VAL A 214 -14.00 10.24 -4.49
N VAL A 215 -12.98 10.23 -5.34
CA VAL A 215 -12.82 9.19 -6.37
C VAL A 215 -11.79 8.19 -5.88
N VAL A 216 -12.22 6.97 -5.55
CA VAL A 216 -11.31 5.88 -5.20
C VAL A 216 -10.95 5.14 -6.49
N THR A 217 -9.66 4.99 -6.74
CA THR A 217 -9.14 4.32 -7.94
C THR A 217 -8.42 3.05 -7.56
N ALA A 218 -8.46 2.06 -8.47
CA ALA A 218 -7.65 0.86 -8.31
C ALA A 218 -6.16 1.26 -8.31
N PRO A 219 -5.35 0.80 -7.35
CA PRO A 219 -3.94 1.12 -7.32
C PRO A 219 -3.21 0.48 -8.50
N THR A 220 -2.26 1.22 -9.08
CA THR A 220 -1.34 0.68 -10.07
C THR A 220 -0.46 -0.40 -9.42
N ALA A 221 -0.51 -1.62 -9.95
CA ALA A 221 0.36 -2.69 -9.48
C ALA A 221 1.85 -2.32 -9.67
N PRO A 222 2.72 -2.67 -8.71
CA PRO A 222 4.12 -2.36 -8.84
C PRO A 222 4.79 -3.20 -9.93
N THR A 223 5.83 -2.67 -10.53
CA THR A 223 6.66 -3.34 -11.54
C THR A 223 8.12 -3.11 -11.26
N ILE A 224 8.99 -4.05 -11.65
CA ILE A 224 10.44 -3.84 -11.72
C ILE A 224 10.79 -3.69 -13.19
N THR A 225 11.08 -2.46 -13.62
CA THR A 225 11.34 -2.12 -15.02
C THR A 225 12.80 -2.33 -15.39
N ARG A 226 13.75 -2.05 -14.48
CA ARG A 226 15.18 -2.14 -14.76
C ARG A 226 15.97 -2.69 -13.57
N ALA A 227 17.06 -3.37 -13.88
CA ALA A 227 18.13 -3.70 -12.94
C ALA A 227 19.43 -3.16 -13.54
N GLU A 228 20.23 -2.48 -12.74
CA GLU A 228 21.50 -1.88 -13.14
C GLU A 228 22.63 -2.41 -12.28
N ASP A 229 23.79 -2.64 -12.90
CA ASP A 229 25.03 -2.96 -12.20
C ASP A 229 25.62 -1.75 -11.45
N SER A 230 26.76 -1.93 -10.79
CA SER A 230 27.40 -0.85 -10.01
C SER A 230 27.88 0.34 -10.86
N LYS A 231 27.98 0.17 -12.19
CA LYS A 231 28.39 1.19 -13.16
C LYS A 231 27.20 1.82 -13.88
N GLY A 232 25.98 1.40 -13.57
CA GLY A 232 24.75 1.89 -14.21
C GLY A 232 24.41 1.19 -15.54
N ASN A 233 25.11 0.11 -15.91
CA ASN A 233 24.75 -0.67 -17.09
C ASN A 233 23.56 -1.55 -16.79
N GLU A 234 22.68 -1.73 -17.78
CA GLU A 234 21.50 -2.56 -17.60
C GLU A 234 21.83 -4.06 -17.57
N ILE A 235 21.26 -4.74 -16.59
CA ILE A 235 21.23 -6.19 -16.49
C ILE A 235 19.87 -6.64 -17.03
N LEU A 236 19.84 -7.14 -18.27
CA LEU A 236 18.62 -7.64 -18.90
C LEU A 236 17.97 -8.77 -18.06
N PRO A 237 16.64 -9.00 -18.18
CA PRO A 237 15.97 -10.08 -17.45
C PRO A 237 16.65 -11.44 -17.66
N GLY A 238 17.04 -12.10 -16.57
CA GLY A 238 17.75 -13.39 -16.59
C GLY A 238 19.25 -13.30 -16.90
N ALA A 239 19.79 -12.12 -17.19
CA ALA A 239 21.21 -11.93 -17.44
C ALA A 239 22.03 -11.99 -16.14
N THR A 240 23.34 -12.18 -16.29
CA THR A 240 24.31 -12.27 -15.19
C THR A 240 25.16 -11.01 -15.10
N THR A 241 25.33 -10.51 -13.88
CA THR A 241 26.36 -9.50 -13.52
C THR A 241 27.44 -10.14 -12.64
N THR A 242 28.57 -9.46 -12.48
CA THR A 242 29.58 -9.80 -11.46
C THR A 242 29.48 -8.94 -10.21
N ASP A 243 28.67 -7.90 -10.25
CA ASP A 243 28.48 -7.03 -9.09
C ASP A 243 27.61 -7.72 -8.04
N THR A 244 28.06 -7.64 -6.78
CA THR A 244 27.29 -8.11 -5.61
C THR A 244 26.36 -7.02 -5.08
N SER A 245 26.28 -5.89 -5.77
CA SER A 245 25.30 -4.83 -5.58
C SER A 245 24.69 -4.41 -6.92
N ILE A 246 23.40 -4.14 -6.90
CA ILE A 246 22.64 -3.69 -8.07
C ILE A 246 21.67 -2.57 -7.66
N THR A 247 21.16 -1.84 -8.64
CA THR A 247 20.05 -0.90 -8.43
C THR A 247 18.82 -1.39 -9.19
N LEU A 248 17.72 -1.60 -8.48
CA LEU A 248 16.42 -1.90 -9.07
C LEU A 248 15.65 -0.59 -9.31
N LYS A 249 14.99 -0.50 -10.45
CA LYS A 249 14.07 0.59 -10.78
C LYS A 249 12.74 0.02 -11.20
N GLY A 250 11.68 0.76 -10.93
CA GLY A 250 10.34 0.29 -11.22
C GLY A 250 9.28 1.36 -11.10
N LYS A 251 8.02 0.92 -11.23
CA LYS A 251 6.84 1.78 -11.07
C LYS A 251 5.91 1.27 -10.00
N GLY A 252 5.06 2.14 -9.48
CA GLY A 252 3.96 1.82 -8.56
C GLY A 252 2.93 2.95 -8.50
N ALA A 253 1.94 2.82 -7.60
CA ALA A 253 1.02 3.92 -7.32
C ALA A 253 1.77 5.13 -6.73
N LYS A 254 1.53 6.32 -7.29
CA LYS A 254 2.21 7.57 -6.93
C LYS A 254 2.09 7.90 -5.44
N GLY A 255 3.20 8.28 -4.81
CA GLY A 255 3.24 8.67 -3.39
C GLY A 255 3.07 7.50 -2.41
N GLN A 256 3.13 6.26 -2.90
CA GLN A 256 3.01 5.06 -2.09
C GLN A 256 4.37 4.38 -1.88
N LYS A 257 4.39 3.26 -1.16
CA LYS A 257 5.60 2.46 -0.89
C LYS A 257 5.47 1.05 -1.44
N VAL A 258 6.58 0.46 -1.86
CA VAL A 258 6.67 -0.94 -2.27
C VAL A 258 7.71 -1.68 -1.44
N LEU A 259 7.45 -2.93 -1.07
CA LEU A 259 8.39 -3.83 -0.41
C LEU A 259 9.14 -4.64 -1.46
N ILE A 260 10.47 -4.55 -1.47
CA ILE A 260 11.33 -5.34 -2.36
C ILE A 260 11.72 -6.63 -1.66
N LYS A 261 11.53 -7.75 -2.34
CA LYS A 261 11.95 -9.09 -1.90
C LYS A 261 12.89 -9.73 -2.91
N ASP A 262 13.72 -10.64 -2.43
CA ASP A 262 14.53 -11.57 -3.21
C ASP A 262 14.14 -12.99 -2.82
N GLY A 263 13.36 -13.65 -3.68
CA GLY A 263 12.58 -14.81 -3.28
C GLY A 263 11.66 -14.45 -2.11
N ASN A 264 11.82 -15.15 -0.98
CA ASN A 264 11.04 -14.91 0.25
C ASN A 264 11.72 -13.94 1.23
N THR A 265 12.93 -13.46 0.93
CA THR A 265 13.68 -12.58 1.84
C THR A 265 13.39 -11.12 1.55
N ASP A 266 12.92 -10.40 2.57
CA ASP A 266 12.68 -8.96 2.50
C ASP A 266 14.01 -8.20 2.40
N LYS A 267 14.11 -7.28 1.45
CA LYS A 267 15.29 -6.42 1.25
C LYS A 267 15.08 -4.99 1.75
N GLY A 268 13.83 -4.54 1.79
CA GLY A 268 13.46 -3.23 2.31
C GLY A 268 12.35 -2.58 1.49
N THR A 269 12.04 -1.32 1.81
CA THR A 269 10.96 -0.58 1.18
C THR A 269 11.49 0.55 0.29
N ALA A 270 10.86 0.74 -0.87
CA ALA A 270 11.14 1.82 -1.79
C ALA A 270 9.96 2.80 -1.83
N ASP A 271 10.28 4.09 -1.83
CA ASP A 271 9.32 5.17 -2.03
C ASP A 271 9.01 5.36 -3.51
N VAL A 272 7.72 5.42 -3.84
CA VAL A 272 7.23 5.71 -5.18
C VAL A 272 7.02 7.22 -5.31
N ASP A 273 7.72 7.81 -6.27
CA ASP A 273 7.68 9.24 -6.53
C ASP A 273 6.23 9.72 -6.78
N PRO A 274 5.78 10.79 -6.10
CA PRO A 274 4.39 11.26 -6.18
C PRO A 274 4.02 11.89 -7.52
N LEU A 275 4.98 12.22 -8.39
CA LEU A 275 4.72 12.86 -9.69
C LEU A 275 4.77 11.85 -10.85
N SER A 276 5.85 11.09 -10.92
CA SER A 276 6.16 10.14 -11.99
C SER A 276 5.57 8.75 -11.74
N GLY A 277 5.48 8.32 -10.48
CA GLY A 277 5.16 6.94 -10.12
C GLY A 277 6.36 5.98 -10.22
N ASP A 278 7.56 6.51 -10.40
CA ASP A 278 8.80 5.73 -10.46
C ASP A 278 9.38 5.51 -9.05
N TRP A 279 10.11 4.42 -8.85
CA TRP A 279 10.89 4.15 -7.64
C TRP A 279 12.27 3.59 -7.98
N VAL A 280 13.21 3.78 -7.06
CA VAL A 280 14.61 3.29 -7.16
C VAL A 280 14.98 2.64 -5.83
N PHE A 281 15.61 1.46 -5.88
CA PHE A 281 16.02 0.72 -4.70
C PHE A 281 17.38 0.02 -4.89
N PRO A 282 18.42 0.41 -4.12
CA PRO A 282 19.70 -0.29 -4.14
C PRO A 282 19.61 -1.61 -3.37
N VAL A 283 20.23 -2.67 -3.90
CA VAL A 283 20.39 -3.96 -3.24
C VAL A 283 21.88 -4.27 -3.16
N ALA A 284 22.36 -4.73 -2.00
CA ALA A 284 23.76 -5.07 -1.76
C ALA A 284 23.90 -6.44 -1.08
N GLY A 285 25.11 -6.99 -1.11
CA GLY A 285 25.42 -8.26 -0.46
C GLY A 285 24.81 -9.47 -1.17
N LEU A 286 24.63 -9.40 -2.49
CA LEU A 286 24.18 -10.53 -3.28
C LEU A 286 25.26 -11.61 -3.31
N THR A 287 24.83 -12.86 -3.13
CA THR A 287 25.70 -14.03 -3.21
C THR A 287 25.86 -14.46 -4.67
N VAL A 288 26.85 -15.29 -4.96
CA VAL A 288 27.01 -15.88 -6.30
C VAL A 288 25.90 -16.92 -6.52
N ALA A 289 24.75 -16.46 -7.02
CA ALA A 289 23.56 -17.23 -7.24
C ALA A 289 22.61 -16.55 -8.24
N SER A 290 21.51 -17.22 -8.56
CA SER A 290 20.37 -16.58 -9.23
C SER A 290 19.45 -15.94 -8.19
N HIS A 291 19.15 -14.66 -8.37
CA HIS A 291 18.28 -13.87 -7.50
C HIS A 291 16.96 -13.55 -8.21
N SER A 292 15.85 -13.60 -7.48
CA SER A 292 14.50 -13.39 -8.04
C SER A 292 13.81 -12.26 -7.31
N PHE A 293 13.94 -11.04 -7.84
CA PHE A 293 13.39 -9.86 -7.18
C PHE A 293 11.91 -9.65 -7.51
N THR A 294 11.12 -9.30 -6.50
CA THR A 294 9.72 -8.87 -6.66
C THR A 294 9.46 -7.60 -5.86
N ALA A 295 8.57 -6.74 -6.36
CA ALA A 295 8.04 -5.60 -5.64
C ALA A 295 6.60 -5.88 -5.20
N THR A 296 6.31 -5.77 -3.91
CA THR A 296 4.97 -5.93 -3.32
C THR A 296 4.43 -4.56 -2.94
N ALA A 297 3.20 -4.24 -3.35
CA ALA A 297 2.54 -3.01 -2.95
C ALA A 297 2.27 -3.01 -1.44
N LEU A 298 2.61 -1.91 -0.76
CA LEU A 298 2.18 -1.67 0.62
C LEU A 298 0.92 -0.80 0.66
N TYR A 299 0.09 -0.94 -0.38
CA TYR A 299 -1.12 -0.16 -0.63
C TYR A 299 -2.15 -1.04 -1.34
N GLY A 300 -3.42 -0.65 -1.24
CA GLY A 300 -4.56 -1.41 -1.75
C GLY A 300 -4.55 -2.86 -1.28
N SER A 301 -4.75 -3.81 -2.21
CA SER A 301 -4.80 -5.24 -1.90
C SER A 301 -3.44 -5.93 -1.83
N GLY A 302 -2.33 -5.20 -1.89
CA GLY A 302 -0.98 -5.79 -1.79
C GLY A 302 -0.51 -6.53 -3.04
N ALA A 303 -0.84 -6.03 -4.24
CA ALA A 303 -0.42 -6.62 -5.51
C ALA A 303 1.10 -6.80 -5.61
N VAL A 304 1.55 -7.88 -6.27
CA VAL A 304 2.97 -8.23 -6.44
C VAL A 304 3.36 -8.16 -7.91
N SER A 305 4.55 -7.62 -8.19
CA SER A 305 5.10 -7.57 -9.55
C SER A 305 5.45 -8.96 -10.09
N GLY A 306 5.62 -9.06 -11.40
CA GLY A 306 6.38 -10.18 -11.98
C GLY A 306 7.83 -10.20 -11.45
N PRO A 307 8.49 -11.37 -11.42
CA PRO A 307 9.86 -11.49 -10.93
C PRO A 307 10.87 -10.90 -11.93
N ARG A 308 11.87 -10.18 -11.41
CA ARG A 308 13.09 -9.79 -12.14
C ARG A 308 14.22 -10.73 -11.73
N ILE A 309 14.58 -11.65 -12.62
CA ILE A 309 15.71 -12.57 -12.41
C ILE A 309 17.02 -11.87 -12.73
N VAL A 310 17.98 -11.94 -11.82
CA VAL A 310 19.36 -11.45 -11.99
C VAL A 310 20.32 -12.53 -11.51
N GLY A 311 21.21 -12.98 -12.37
CA GLY A 311 22.31 -13.85 -11.98
C GLY A 311 23.49 -13.05 -11.43
N VAL A 312 24.14 -13.54 -10.39
CA VAL A 312 25.46 -13.08 -9.96
C VAL A 312 26.47 -14.19 -10.25
N GLY A 313 27.47 -13.85 -11.07
CA GLY A 313 28.49 -14.76 -11.58
C GLY A 313 29.90 -14.42 -11.11
N ILE A 314 30.88 -15.21 -11.56
CA ILE A 314 32.29 -15.06 -11.23
C ILE A 314 33.09 -14.88 -12.52
N ILE A 315 33.92 -13.83 -12.58
CA ILE A 315 34.96 -13.69 -13.62
C ILE A 315 36.31 -14.06 -13.02
N GLU A 316 36.97 -15.02 -13.63
CA GLU A 316 38.39 -15.32 -13.45
C GLU A 316 39.17 -14.78 -14.65
N ASP A 317 39.97 -13.75 -14.42
CA ASP A 317 40.91 -13.15 -15.40
C ASP A 317 42.37 -13.56 -15.13
N PHE A 318 42.56 -14.47 -14.17
CA PHE A 318 43.85 -14.97 -13.69
C PHE A 318 44.77 -13.89 -13.11
N SER A 319 44.30 -12.66 -12.90
CA SER A 319 45.11 -11.52 -12.46
C SER A 319 45.69 -11.69 -11.03
N SER A 320 45.07 -12.61 -10.27
CA SER A 320 45.38 -12.88 -8.86
C SER A 320 46.29 -14.09 -8.66
N TYR A 321 46.60 -14.83 -9.74
CA TYR A 321 47.44 -16.01 -9.65
C TYR A 321 48.93 -15.65 -9.55
N PRO A 322 49.78 -16.51 -8.94
CA PRO A 322 51.22 -16.30 -8.89
C PRO A 322 51.84 -16.21 -10.31
N PRO A 323 52.43 -15.06 -10.70
CA PRO A 323 53.00 -14.90 -12.03
C PRO A 323 54.17 -15.87 -12.29
N GLY A 324 54.23 -16.49 -13.46
CA GLY A 324 55.32 -17.37 -13.87
C GLY A 324 55.30 -18.77 -13.24
N ARG A 325 54.28 -19.09 -12.43
CA ARG A 325 54.14 -20.41 -11.81
C ARG A 325 53.91 -21.48 -12.87
N ALA A 326 54.58 -22.62 -12.71
CA ALA A 326 54.42 -23.81 -13.53
C ALA A 326 54.03 -25.00 -12.65
N LEU A 327 53.08 -25.80 -13.12
CA LEU A 327 52.68 -27.09 -12.57
C LEU A 327 53.12 -28.17 -13.56
N ARG A 328 53.94 -29.11 -13.09
CA ARG A 328 54.57 -30.17 -13.89
C ARG A 328 54.21 -31.56 -13.42
N ASN A 329 53.88 -31.71 -12.14
CA ASN A 329 53.56 -32.99 -11.53
C ASN A 329 52.10 -33.05 -11.11
N ALA A 330 51.49 -34.23 -11.25
CA ALA A 330 50.13 -34.47 -10.77
C ALA A 330 50.02 -34.17 -9.27
N GLY A 331 48.96 -33.46 -8.87
CA GLY A 331 48.74 -32.98 -7.51
C GLY A 331 49.26 -31.58 -7.24
N GLU A 332 50.14 -31.03 -8.08
CA GLU A 332 50.56 -29.63 -7.95
C GLU A 332 49.39 -28.69 -8.28
N PHE A 333 49.35 -27.54 -7.60
CA PHE A 333 48.31 -26.55 -7.78
C PHE A 333 48.84 -25.12 -7.69
N MET A 334 48.01 -24.19 -8.16
CA MET A 334 48.15 -22.75 -7.97
C MET A 334 46.77 -22.15 -7.73
N GLU A 335 46.70 -21.09 -6.95
CA GLU A 335 45.42 -20.50 -6.55
C GLU A 335 45.39 -19.01 -6.83
N GLY A 336 44.27 -18.54 -7.35
CA GLY A 336 43.89 -17.13 -7.33
C GLY A 336 42.94 -16.85 -6.17
N THR A 337 42.36 -15.65 -6.18
CA THR A 337 41.37 -15.24 -5.17
C THR A 337 40.05 -15.99 -5.32
N LYS A 338 39.63 -16.29 -6.57
CA LYS A 338 38.29 -16.83 -6.88
C LYS A 338 38.32 -18.31 -7.24
N THR A 339 39.43 -18.77 -7.81
CA THR A 339 39.56 -20.12 -8.33
C THR A 339 40.89 -20.79 -7.96
N LYS A 340 40.93 -22.11 -8.14
CA LYS A 340 42.11 -22.98 -7.92
C LYS A 340 42.36 -23.80 -9.18
N VAL A 341 43.60 -23.78 -9.66
CA VAL A 341 44.06 -24.66 -10.74
C VAL A 341 44.84 -25.83 -10.14
N THR A 342 44.48 -27.05 -10.51
CA THR A 342 45.18 -28.27 -10.07
C THR A 342 45.57 -29.09 -11.30
N LEU A 343 46.83 -29.50 -11.40
CA LEU A 343 47.27 -30.48 -12.40
C LEU A 343 46.85 -31.88 -11.91
N ASN A 344 45.85 -32.49 -12.54
CA ASN A 344 45.30 -33.78 -12.12
C ASN A 344 46.11 -34.97 -12.64
N ALA A 345 46.56 -34.90 -13.89
CA ALA A 345 47.33 -35.95 -14.53
C ALA A 345 48.31 -35.36 -15.54
N THR A 346 49.47 -36.01 -15.64
CA THR A 346 50.52 -35.71 -16.60
C THR A 346 51.11 -37.04 -17.06
N LEU A 347 51.14 -37.26 -18.37
CA LEU A 347 51.73 -38.44 -18.98
C LEU A 347 52.47 -38.00 -20.23
N GLY A 348 53.79 -38.22 -20.28
CA GLY A 348 54.58 -37.87 -21.46
C GLY A 348 55.97 -37.31 -21.20
N ALA A 349 56.57 -36.73 -22.24
CA ALA A 349 57.96 -36.30 -22.26
C ALA A 349 58.31 -35.28 -21.15
N ALA A 350 59.47 -35.48 -20.51
CA ALA A 350 60.08 -34.54 -19.56
C ALA A 350 60.57 -33.27 -20.27
N SER A 351 59.63 -32.41 -20.67
CA SER A 351 59.88 -31.13 -21.33
C SER A 351 59.47 -29.98 -20.42
N SER A 352 60.24 -28.89 -20.46
CA SER A 352 59.89 -27.64 -19.78
C SER A 352 58.58 -27.02 -20.29
N ASN A 353 58.09 -27.45 -21.46
CA ASN A 353 56.87 -26.97 -22.10
C ASN A 353 55.64 -27.89 -21.89
N HIS A 354 55.79 -28.98 -21.13
CA HIS A 354 54.67 -29.88 -20.78
C HIS A 354 54.17 -29.57 -19.35
N GLY A 355 52.89 -29.25 -19.21
CA GLY A 355 52.28 -28.90 -17.92
C GLY A 355 51.27 -27.76 -17.99
N VAL A 356 50.99 -27.14 -16.85
CA VAL A 356 50.12 -25.96 -16.75
C VAL A 356 50.92 -24.75 -16.27
N PHE A 357 50.79 -23.63 -16.94
CA PHE A 357 51.65 -22.47 -16.77
C PHE A 357 50.82 -21.20 -16.60
N MET A 358 51.36 -20.28 -15.81
CA MET A 358 50.82 -18.96 -15.64
C MET A 358 51.75 -17.93 -16.30
N ARG A 359 51.36 -17.42 -17.48
CA ARG A 359 52.15 -16.39 -18.17
C ARG A 359 52.14 -15.08 -17.38
N THR A 360 53.20 -14.30 -17.42
CA THR A 360 53.38 -13.11 -16.56
C THR A 360 52.76 -11.83 -17.13
N ALA A 361 52.72 -11.64 -18.45
CA ALA A 361 52.14 -10.43 -19.05
C ALA A 361 51.70 -10.63 -20.53
N PRO A 362 50.40 -10.53 -20.86
CA PRO A 362 49.26 -10.59 -19.94
C PRO A 362 49.19 -11.93 -19.22
N GLN A 363 48.54 -11.95 -18.04
CA GLN A 363 48.26 -13.18 -17.31
C GLN A 363 47.29 -14.06 -18.11
N ILE A 364 47.79 -15.23 -18.51
CA ILE A 364 47.06 -16.24 -19.26
C ILE A 364 47.35 -17.60 -18.63
N LEU A 365 46.31 -18.36 -18.36
CA LEU A 365 46.42 -19.75 -17.97
C LEU A 365 46.69 -20.60 -19.22
N ILE A 366 47.80 -21.33 -19.23
CA ILE A 366 48.24 -22.12 -20.37
C ILE A 366 48.32 -23.58 -19.96
N GLY A 367 47.43 -24.43 -20.45
CA GLY A 367 47.64 -25.88 -20.40
C GLY A 367 48.35 -26.32 -21.67
N ALA A 368 49.54 -26.90 -21.59
CA ALA A 368 50.32 -27.29 -22.74
C ALA A 368 50.74 -28.77 -22.74
N THR A 369 50.56 -29.44 -23.87
CA THR A 369 51.13 -30.76 -24.14
C THR A 369 52.23 -30.63 -25.18
N TYR A 370 53.37 -31.28 -24.92
CA TYR A 370 54.46 -31.39 -25.88
C TYR A 370 54.75 -32.87 -26.14
N THR A 371 54.55 -33.33 -27.38
CA THR A 371 54.76 -34.72 -27.85
C THR A 371 56.06 -34.84 -28.63
N ARG A 372 56.72 -36.00 -28.54
CA ARG A 372 57.94 -36.33 -29.32
C ARG A 372 57.93 -37.76 -29.85
N THR A 373 57.66 -38.75 -28.99
CA THR A 373 57.76 -40.18 -29.34
C THR A 373 56.58 -41.03 -28.84
N SER A 374 55.68 -40.46 -28.03
CA SER A 374 54.50 -41.13 -27.48
C SER A 374 53.31 -40.16 -27.36
N PRO A 375 52.07 -40.66 -27.32
CA PRO A 375 50.91 -39.86 -26.96
C PRO A 375 51.11 -39.27 -25.57
N ASN A 376 50.90 -37.97 -25.44
CA ASN A 376 51.05 -37.26 -24.17
C ASN A 376 49.73 -36.64 -23.74
N ILE A 377 49.48 -36.65 -22.43
CA ILE A 377 48.22 -36.25 -21.83
C ILE A 377 48.50 -35.27 -20.71
N ILE A 378 47.77 -34.15 -20.68
CA ILE A 378 47.56 -33.41 -19.44
C ILE A 378 46.08 -33.38 -19.12
N ALA A 379 45.76 -33.49 -17.83
CA ALA A 379 44.44 -33.16 -17.32
C ALA A 379 44.61 -32.19 -16.16
N TYR A 380 43.89 -31.08 -16.19
CA TYR A 380 43.92 -30.09 -15.12
C TYR A 380 42.53 -29.51 -14.88
N SER A 381 42.27 -29.14 -13.63
CA SER A 381 41.00 -28.56 -13.22
C SER A 381 41.14 -27.11 -12.83
N LEU A 382 40.08 -26.33 -13.08
CA LEU A 382 39.84 -24.98 -12.60
C LEU A 382 38.59 -25.04 -11.73
N ALA A 383 38.77 -25.01 -10.42
CA ALA A 383 37.69 -25.12 -9.43
C ALA A 383 37.36 -23.74 -8.84
N LEU A 384 36.07 -23.43 -8.71
CA LEU A 384 35.57 -22.29 -7.95
C LEU A 384 35.88 -22.49 -6.46
N LYS A 385 36.36 -21.44 -5.78
CA LYS A 385 36.54 -21.49 -4.32
C LYS A 385 35.21 -21.38 -3.57
N GLN A 386 34.19 -20.80 -4.18
CA GLN A 386 32.85 -20.63 -3.63
C GLN A 386 31.79 -20.65 -4.73
N GLY A 387 30.60 -21.15 -4.39
CA GLY A 387 29.46 -21.18 -5.29
C GLY A 387 29.56 -22.26 -6.38
N SER A 388 28.64 -22.17 -7.33
CA SER A 388 28.58 -23.01 -8.52
C SER A 388 28.16 -22.15 -9.72
N ALA A 389 28.12 -22.76 -10.90
CA ALA A 389 27.68 -22.15 -12.15
C ALA A 389 26.86 -23.15 -12.97
N LYS A 390 26.00 -22.66 -13.86
CA LYS A 390 25.26 -23.47 -14.85
C LYS A 390 25.76 -23.28 -16.27
N SER A 391 26.45 -22.18 -16.56
CA SER A 391 27.20 -22.01 -17.80
C SER A 391 28.56 -21.35 -17.54
N VAL A 392 29.44 -21.48 -18.52
CA VAL A 392 30.74 -20.82 -18.56
C VAL A 392 30.96 -20.21 -19.93
N LEU A 393 31.43 -18.95 -19.97
CA LEU A 393 32.04 -18.36 -21.15
C LEU A 393 33.56 -18.50 -21.02
N LEU A 394 34.16 -19.30 -21.89
CA LEU A 394 35.61 -19.40 -22.02
C LEU A 394 36.09 -18.33 -23.00
N ASN A 395 37.13 -17.57 -22.63
CA ASN A 395 37.82 -16.65 -23.54
C ASN A 395 39.28 -17.07 -23.68
N GLY A 396 39.74 -17.16 -24.92
CA GLY A 396 41.07 -17.67 -25.20
C GLY A 396 41.18 -18.39 -26.54
N LYS A 397 42.20 -19.23 -26.67
CA LYS A 397 42.48 -19.99 -27.88
C LYS A 397 43.12 -21.33 -27.60
N PHE A 398 42.80 -22.30 -28.45
CA PHE A 398 43.49 -23.58 -28.51
C PHE A 398 44.39 -23.59 -29.75
N VAL A 399 45.69 -23.83 -29.56
CA VAL A 399 46.73 -23.65 -30.59
C VAL A 399 47.55 -24.93 -30.73
N GLY A 400 47.87 -25.32 -31.96
CA GLY A 400 48.85 -26.35 -32.29
C GLY A 400 49.92 -25.77 -33.22
N TRP A 401 51.19 -26.10 -32.96
CA TRP A 401 52.33 -25.44 -33.62
C TRP A 401 52.96 -26.23 -34.78
N THR A 402 52.55 -27.48 -34.99
CA THR A 402 53.06 -28.36 -36.08
C THR A 402 51.93 -29.21 -36.65
N THR A 403 52.18 -29.96 -37.73
CA THR A 403 51.22 -30.90 -38.34
C THR A 403 50.98 -32.10 -37.43
N GLY A 404 50.03 -31.98 -36.50
CA GLY A 404 49.62 -33.04 -35.59
C GLY A 404 48.15 -32.96 -35.23
N ASN A 405 47.62 -34.05 -34.67
CA ASN A 405 46.22 -34.10 -34.21
C ASN A 405 46.13 -33.72 -32.73
N GLY A 406 45.19 -32.83 -32.43
CA GLY A 406 44.84 -32.43 -31.08
C GLY A 406 43.52 -33.02 -30.62
N HIS A 407 43.40 -33.17 -29.31
CA HIS A 407 42.14 -33.45 -28.64
C HIS A 407 42.03 -32.53 -27.41
N LEU A 408 40.88 -31.88 -27.26
CA LEU A 408 40.52 -31.09 -26.09
C LEU A 408 39.12 -31.48 -25.64
N LYS A 409 39.03 -32.01 -24.42
CA LYS A 409 37.78 -32.35 -23.76
C LYS A 409 37.62 -31.48 -22.51
N LEU A 410 36.40 -31.01 -22.28
CA LEU A 410 35.97 -30.31 -21.08
C LEU A 410 35.00 -31.21 -20.30
N GLU A 411 35.25 -31.40 -19.01
CA GLU A 411 34.30 -32.01 -18.08
C GLU A 411 33.79 -30.93 -17.13
N PHE A 412 32.47 -30.85 -16.99
CA PHE A 412 31.83 -30.12 -15.92
C PHE A 412 31.74 -31.04 -14.71
N ARG A 413 32.18 -30.55 -13.56
CA ARG A 413 32.22 -31.32 -12.32
C ARG A 413 31.55 -30.58 -11.18
N ARG A 414 30.88 -31.34 -10.32
CA ARG A 414 30.31 -30.87 -9.07
C ARG A 414 30.79 -31.79 -7.95
N ASN A 415 31.47 -31.23 -6.94
CA ASN A 415 32.07 -31.99 -5.85
C ASN A 415 32.89 -33.21 -6.38
N ASP A 416 33.75 -32.96 -7.36
CA ASP A 416 34.57 -33.96 -8.08
C ASP A 416 33.83 -35.05 -8.88
N VAL A 417 32.49 -35.03 -8.93
CA VAL A 417 31.68 -35.91 -9.79
C VAL A 417 31.45 -35.25 -11.15
N VAL A 418 31.64 -35.99 -12.24
CA VAL A 418 31.36 -35.50 -13.60
C VAL A 418 29.85 -35.38 -13.78
N VAL A 419 29.37 -34.17 -14.07
CA VAL A 419 27.95 -33.90 -14.35
C VAL A 419 27.66 -33.93 -15.85
N ASP A 420 28.62 -33.51 -16.68
CA ASP A 420 28.56 -33.59 -18.14
C ASP A 420 29.96 -33.41 -18.74
N SER A 421 30.14 -33.73 -20.02
CA SER A 421 31.39 -33.49 -20.73
C SER A 421 31.20 -33.19 -22.21
N ILE A 422 32.06 -32.34 -22.75
CA ILE A 422 32.03 -31.89 -24.14
C ILE A 422 33.41 -32.07 -24.75
N VAL A 423 33.50 -32.69 -25.93
CA VAL A 423 34.71 -32.64 -26.76
C VAL A 423 34.71 -31.30 -27.49
N LEU A 424 35.58 -30.38 -27.07
CA LEU A 424 35.68 -29.04 -27.65
C LEU A 424 36.41 -29.04 -28.99
N TYR A 425 37.35 -29.97 -29.16
CA TYR A 425 38.09 -30.14 -30.39
C TYR A 425 38.65 -31.56 -30.53
N GLU A 426 38.58 -32.09 -31.75
CA GLU A 426 39.27 -33.33 -32.15
C GLU A 426 39.61 -33.25 -33.63
N GLY A 427 40.89 -33.36 -33.98
CA GLY A 427 41.34 -33.32 -35.37
C GLY A 427 42.72 -32.69 -35.60
N PRO A 428 43.14 -32.56 -36.87
CA PRO A 428 44.44 -31.99 -37.23
C PRO A 428 44.50 -30.48 -36.97
N PHE A 429 45.62 -29.96 -36.46
CA PHE A 429 45.82 -28.52 -36.35
C PHE A 429 46.27 -27.92 -37.67
N ASN A 430 45.44 -27.04 -38.21
CA ASN A 430 45.78 -26.23 -39.38
C ASN A 430 45.92 -24.73 -39.04
N ASN A 431 45.44 -24.29 -37.86
CA ASN A 431 45.43 -22.89 -37.38
C ASN A 431 45.12 -22.80 -35.86
N GLU A 432 45.09 -21.58 -35.29
CA GLU A 432 44.55 -21.29 -33.95
C GLU A 432 43.02 -21.42 -33.91
N ILE A 433 42.46 -22.04 -32.86
CA ILE A 433 41.03 -22.24 -32.67
C ILE A 433 40.53 -21.31 -31.55
N PRO A 434 39.70 -20.30 -31.86
CA PRO A 434 39.10 -19.43 -30.85
C PRO A 434 38.21 -20.22 -29.88
N MET A 435 38.38 -19.98 -28.58
CA MET A 435 37.59 -20.61 -27.52
C MET A 435 36.44 -19.75 -27.03
N ASP A 436 36.26 -18.53 -27.57
CA ASP A 436 35.24 -17.55 -27.21
C ASP A 436 33.80 -18.08 -27.37
N ARG A 437 33.42 -18.99 -26.46
CA ARG A 437 32.23 -19.83 -26.52
C ARG A 437 31.62 -19.96 -25.14
N GLU A 438 30.31 -19.80 -25.10
CA GLU A 438 29.52 -20.13 -23.94
C GLU A 438 29.14 -21.61 -23.97
N LEU A 439 29.37 -22.30 -22.87
CA LEU A 439 29.21 -23.74 -22.72
C LEU A 439 28.42 -24.02 -21.44
N SER A 440 27.58 -25.04 -21.46
CA SER A 440 26.77 -25.46 -20.31
C SER A 440 26.56 -26.98 -20.36
N PRO A 441 26.44 -27.65 -19.21
CA PRO A 441 25.95 -29.01 -19.15
C PRO A 441 24.58 -29.14 -19.84
N VAL A 442 24.41 -30.13 -20.72
CA VAL A 442 23.15 -30.37 -21.46
C VAL A 442 22.01 -30.69 -20.51
N ASN A 443 22.31 -31.33 -19.39
CA ASN A 443 21.34 -31.64 -18.33
C ASN A 443 20.98 -30.45 -17.43
N GLY A 444 21.58 -29.27 -17.65
CA GLY A 444 21.34 -28.05 -16.87
C GLY A 444 21.82 -28.11 -15.42
N GLN A 445 22.57 -29.15 -15.04
CA GLN A 445 23.11 -29.27 -13.69
C GLN A 445 24.18 -28.20 -13.44
N ALA A 446 24.22 -27.68 -12.21
CA ALA A 446 25.28 -26.78 -11.80
C ALA A 446 26.61 -27.54 -11.61
N PHE A 447 27.72 -26.85 -11.84
CA PHE A 447 29.09 -27.32 -11.65
C PHE A 447 29.90 -26.30 -10.85
N ASP A 448 30.92 -26.77 -10.13
CA ASP A 448 31.89 -25.93 -9.41
C ASP A 448 33.29 -26.01 -10.02
N THR A 449 33.51 -26.98 -10.90
CA THR A 449 34.84 -27.28 -11.43
C THR A 449 34.77 -27.56 -12.92
N LEU A 450 35.69 -26.95 -13.67
CA LEU A 450 35.96 -27.27 -15.07
C LEU A 450 37.22 -28.12 -15.13
N LYS A 451 37.17 -29.30 -15.72
CA LYS A 451 38.36 -30.13 -15.95
C LYS A 451 38.65 -30.24 -17.44
N PHE A 452 39.82 -29.79 -17.83
CA PHE A 452 40.31 -29.87 -19.20
C PHE A 452 41.20 -31.09 -19.34
N GLU A 453 40.96 -31.89 -20.36
CA GLU A 453 41.84 -32.98 -20.78
C GLU A 453 42.35 -32.66 -22.19
N GLN A 454 43.67 -32.62 -22.32
CA GLN A 454 44.34 -32.44 -23.60
C GLN A 454 45.16 -33.68 -23.93
N LYS A 455 45.08 -34.13 -25.19
CA LYS A 455 45.91 -35.23 -25.70
C LYS A 455 46.58 -34.80 -26.99
N GLY A 456 47.89 -35.06 -27.09
CA GLY A 456 48.60 -35.06 -28.37
C GLY A 456 48.61 -36.49 -28.92
N LEU A 457 48.07 -36.67 -30.13
CA LEU A 457 47.75 -38.00 -30.69
C LEU A 457 48.79 -38.53 -31.71
N THR A 458 49.95 -37.88 -31.84
CA THR A 458 50.92 -38.18 -32.92
C THR A 458 52.29 -38.61 -32.42
N SER A 459 53.00 -39.38 -33.27
CA SER A 459 54.39 -39.82 -33.08
C SER A 459 55.44 -38.82 -33.58
N GLN A 460 55.03 -37.59 -33.92
CA GLN A 460 55.91 -36.50 -34.36
C GLN A 460 55.92 -35.38 -33.31
N GLU A 461 56.95 -34.53 -33.34
CA GLU A 461 57.08 -33.41 -32.41
C GLU A 461 55.91 -32.42 -32.55
N HIS A 462 55.07 -32.33 -31.53
CA HIS A 462 53.86 -31.50 -31.58
C HIS A 462 53.54 -30.86 -30.23
N LEU A 463 53.40 -29.53 -30.24
CA LEU A 463 53.03 -28.70 -29.09
C LEU A 463 51.58 -28.24 -29.26
N THR A 464 50.72 -28.53 -28.28
CA THR A 464 49.36 -27.98 -28.18
C THR A 464 49.23 -27.12 -26.93
N THR A 465 48.53 -26.00 -27.01
CA THR A 465 48.29 -25.11 -25.87
C THR A 465 46.85 -24.64 -25.83
N LEU A 466 46.16 -24.81 -24.69
CA LEU A 466 44.94 -24.07 -24.37
C LEU A 466 45.30 -22.84 -23.55
N ASN A 467 45.14 -21.68 -24.17
CA ASN A 467 45.44 -20.38 -23.59
C ASN A 467 44.13 -19.72 -23.17
N LEU A 468 43.84 -19.65 -21.87
CA LEU A 468 42.67 -18.98 -21.32
C LEU A 468 43.05 -17.60 -20.79
N THR A 469 42.44 -16.56 -21.34
CA THR A 469 42.61 -15.16 -20.91
C THR A 469 41.57 -14.76 -19.87
N LYS A 470 40.36 -15.34 -19.95
CA LYS A 470 39.28 -15.07 -19.02
C LYS A 470 38.29 -16.25 -19.01
N VAL A 471 37.70 -16.52 -17.87
CA VAL A 471 36.64 -17.51 -17.68
C VAL A 471 35.51 -16.85 -16.90
N THR A 472 34.30 -16.81 -17.45
CA THR A 472 33.13 -16.23 -16.80
C THR A 472 32.13 -17.33 -16.46
N PHE A 473 31.96 -17.60 -15.17
CA PHE A 473 31.01 -18.54 -14.60
C PHE A 473 29.66 -17.83 -14.36
N LYS A 474 28.55 -18.39 -14.86
CA LYS A 474 27.21 -17.79 -14.77
C LYS A 474 26.18 -18.74 -14.15
N ASN A 475 25.16 -18.20 -13.50
CA ASN A 475 24.14 -18.92 -12.72
C ASN A 475 22.73 -18.82 -13.27
#